data_AF-A0A8I0KP12-F1
#
_entry.id   AF-A0A8I0KP12-F1
#
_cell.length_a   1.000
_cell.length_b   1.000
_cell.length_c   1.000
_cell.angle_alpha   90.00
_cell.angle_beta   90.00
_cell.angle_gamma   90.00
#
_symmetry.space_group_name_H-M   'P 1'
#
loop_
_entity.id
_entity.type
_entity.pdbx_description
1 polymer ?
#
loop_
_entity_poly.entity_id
_entity_poly.type
_entity_poly.pdbx_seq_one_letter_code
_entity_poly.pdbx_strand_id
1 'polypeptide(L)'
;MVYADVADVHGRWVASAIPPDDDVIARYLEDATALIDADAKITPPVAERLGIEPGLDVRARIVCVRMVMRCLTNPDQVRSRAETDGPYSGTLTYATETLAGALAVTDDDRALLSPRKRGRVSSILPYPVNTWPDTETPRLDPKQVVNYGGGHGD
;
A
#
# COMPACT_ATOMS: atom_id res chain seq x y z
N MET A 1 2.20 -3.44 -24.68
CA MET A 1 1.16 -2.46 -24.28
C MET A 1 1.79 -1.60 -23.20
N VAL A 2 1.74 -0.27 -23.30
CA VAL A 2 2.33 0.61 -22.28
C VAL A 2 1.28 0.89 -21.19
N TYR A 3 1.69 0.91 -19.92
CA TYR A 3 0.76 1.06 -18.79
C TYR A 3 0.31 2.50 -18.49
N ALA A 4 1.03 3.50 -18.99
CA ALA A 4 0.75 4.92 -18.81
C ALA A 4 1.05 5.69 -20.09
N ASP A 5 0.52 6.90 -20.20
CA ASP A 5 0.76 7.79 -21.33
C ASP A 5 1.58 9.03 -20.93
N VAL A 6 1.95 9.85 -21.91
CA VAL A 6 2.73 11.08 -21.69
C VAL A 6 1.93 12.11 -20.90
N ALA A 7 0.60 12.17 -21.09
CA ALA A 7 -0.27 13.09 -20.37
C ALA A 7 -0.34 12.76 -18.86
N ASP A 8 -0.23 11.49 -18.49
CA ASP A 8 -0.14 11.04 -17.10
C ASP A 8 1.11 11.55 -16.38
N VAL A 9 2.21 11.70 -17.11
CA VAL A 9 3.47 12.26 -16.60
C VAL A 9 3.34 13.77 -16.46
N HIS A 10 2.89 14.46 -17.51
CA HIS A 10 2.69 15.92 -17.48
C HIS A 10 1.68 16.34 -16.41
N GLY A 11 0.57 15.62 -16.27
CA GLY A 11 -0.46 15.90 -15.26
C GLY A 11 0.02 15.74 -13.81
N ARG A 12 1.15 15.06 -13.60
CA ARG A 12 1.78 14.87 -12.28
C ARG A 12 3.11 15.60 -12.15
N TRP A 13 3.50 16.38 -13.15
CA TRP A 13 4.75 17.12 -13.14
C TRP A 13 4.68 18.32 -12.19
N VAL A 14 5.39 18.21 -11.07
CA VAL A 14 5.48 19.29 -10.04
C VAL A 14 6.91 19.84 -9.94
N ALA A 15 7.84 19.36 -10.76
CA ALA A 15 9.23 19.82 -10.73
C ALA A 15 9.38 21.22 -11.33
N SER A 16 10.34 21.99 -10.80
CA SER A 16 10.67 23.32 -11.31
C SER A 16 11.36 23.28 -12.68
N ALA A 17 11.94 22.14 -13.05
CA ALA A 17 12.53 21.92 -14.36
C ALA A 17 11.45 21.73 -15.44
N ILE A 18 11.75 22.18 -16.65
CA ILE A 18 10.89 21.91 -17.82
C ILE A 18 10.93 20.40 -18.09
N PRO A 19 9.78 19.73 -18.27
CA PRO A 19 9.76 18.32 -18.64
C PRO A 19 10.44 18.10 -20.00
N PRO A 20 11.06 16.93 -20.25
CA PRO A 20 11.60 16.60 -21.56
C PRO A 20 10.52 16.53 -22.65
N ASP A 21 10.96 16.43 -23.90
CA ASP A 21 10.07 16.22 -25.04
C ASP A 21 9.23 14.95 -24.89
N ASP A 22 8.01 14.98 -25.42
CA ASP A 22 7.04 13.88 -25.34
C ASP A 22 7.59 12.56 -25.88
N ASP A 23 8.40 12.59 -26.94
CA ASP A 23 9.05 11.41 -27.53
C ASP A 23 10.04 10.75 -26.55
N VAL A 24 10.73 11.55 -25.75
CA VAL A 24 11.66 11.04 -24.73
C VAL A 24 10.88 10.41 -23.59
N ILE A 25 9.81 11.08 -23.12
CA ILE A 25 8.94 10.56 -22.07
C ILE A 25 8.30 9.23 -22.52
N ALA A 26 7.82 9.14 -23.77
CA ALA A 26 7.24 7.93 -24.32
C ALA A 26 8.21 6.74 -24.30
N ARG A 27 9.48 6.93 -24.70
CA ARG A 27 10.51 5.88 -24.64
C ARG A 27 10.76 5.40 -23.21
N TYR A 28 10.85 6.33 -22.25
CA TYR A 28 11.01 5.95 -20.84
C TYR A 28 9.81 5.16 -20.28
N LEU A 29 8.59 5.46 -20.75
CA LEU A 29 7.38 4.70 -20.38
C LEU A 29 7.38 3.29 -20.98
N GLU A 30 7.88 3.13 -22.21
CA GLU A 30 8.08 1.83 -22.84
C GLU A 30 9.10 0.98 -22.05
N ASP A 31 10.24 1.57 -21.72
CA ASP A 31 11.28 0.90 -20.92
C ASP A 31 10.77 0.54 -19.52
N ALA A 32 10.05 1.47 -18.86
CA ALA A 32 9.44 1.20 -17.55
C ALA A 32 8.46 0.03 -17.60
N THR A 33 7.63 -0.04 -18.64
CA THR A 33 6.69 -1.14 -18.86
C THR A 33 7.44 -2.46 -19.03
N ALA A 34 8.47 -2.49 -19.87
CA ALA A 34 9.29 -3.68 -20.09
C ALA A 34 9.96 -4.16 -18.80
N LEU A 35 10.44 -3.24 -17.96
CA LEU A 35 11.04 -3.55 -16.67
C LEU A 35 10.04 -4.10 -15.65
N ILE A 36 8.81 -3.56 -15.63
CA ILE A 36 7.73 -4.08 -14.77
C ILE A 36 7.39 -5.52 -15.18
N ASP A 37 7.27 -5.80 -16.47
CA ASP A 37 6.91 -7.12 -16.97
C ASP A 37 8.06 -8.14 -16.83
N ALA A 38 9.31 -7.69 -16.89
CA ALA A 38 10.49 -8.53 -16.71
C ALA A 38 10.83 -8.81 -15.24
N ASP A 39 10.21 -8.13 -14.27
CA ASP A 39 10.51 -8.33 -12.85
C ASP A 39 10.01 -9.69 -12.36
N ALA A 40 10.95 -10.63 -12.19
CA ALA A 40 10.70 -12.01 -11.75
C ALA A 40 10.06 -12.12 -10.35
N LYS A 41 10.07 -11.05 -9.53
CA LYS A 41 9.38 -11.05 -8.22
C LYS A 41 7.88 -10.78 -8.35
N ILE A 42 7.42 -10.32 -9.51
CA ILE A 42 6.02 -10.11 -9.80
C ILE A 42 5.50 -11.36 -10.53
N THR A 43 4.86 -12.25 -9.77
CA THR A 43 4.28 -13.49 -10.31
C THR A 43 2.85 -13.64 -9.79
N PRO A 44 1.84 -13.78 -10.65
CA PRO A 44 1.92 -13.76 -12.12
C PRO A 44 2.32 -12.38 -12.69
N PRO A 45 2.86 -12.32 -13.92
CA PRO A 45 3.17 -11.07 -14.62
C PRO A 45 1.97 -10.12 -14.67
N VAL A 46 2.24 -8.81 -14.65
CA VAL A 46 1.18 -7.78 -14.63
C VAL A 46 0.29 -7.88 -15.88
N ALA A 47 0.90 -8.07 -17.05
CA ALA A 47 0.21 -8.21 -18.32
C ALA A 47 -0.85 -9.34 -18.32
N GLU A 48 -0.57 -10.46 -17.65
CA GLU A 48 -1.49 -11.60 -17.55
C GLU A 48 -2.66 -11.35 -16.58
N ARG A 49 -2.46 -10.48 -15.61
CA ARG A 49 -3.48 -10.14 -14.59
C ARG A 49 -4.32 -8.94 -15.00
N LEU A 50 -3.90 -8.19 -16.01
CA LEU A 50 -4.60 -7.00 -16.47
C LEU A 50 -6.02 -7.35 -16.94
N GLY A 51 -7.02 -6.61 -16.47
CA GLY A 51 -8.44 -6.87 -16.76
C GLY A 51 -9.07 -8.01 -15.94
N ILE A 52 -8.28 -8.83 -15.24
CA ILE A 52 -8.77 -9.84 -14.29
C ILE A 52 -8.84 -9.23 -12.88
N GLU A 53 -7.79 -8.53 -12.47
CA GLU A 53 -7.71 -7.92 -11.15
C GLU A 53 -8.25 -6.48 -11.17
N PRO A 54 -9.30 -6.16 -10.39
CA PRO A 54 -9.84 -4.80 -10.33
C PRO A 54 -8.80 -3.77 -9.88
N GLY A 55 -8.68 -2.67 -10.62
CA GLY A 55 -7.78 -1.56 -10.29
C GLY A 55 -6.28 -1.86 -10.44
N LEU A 56 -5.90 -3.00 -11.03
CA LEU A 56 -4.50 -3.26 -11.35
C LEU A 56 -3.99 -2.33 -12.45
N ASP A 57 -4.83 -1.97 -13.42
CA ASP A 57 -4.57 -0.99 -14.47
C ASP A 57 -4.17 0.37 -13.89
N VAL A 58 -4.91 0.86 -12.89
CA VAL A 58 -4.63 2.14 -12.22
C VAL A 58 -3.30 2.06 -11.46
N ARG A 59 -3.03 0.95 -10.77
CA ARG A 59 -1.79 0.76 -10.01
C ARG A 59 -0.58 0.63 -10.93
N ALA A 60 -0.70 -0.12 -12.02
CA ALA A 60 0.35 -0.26 -13.04
C ALA A 60 0.70 1.10 -13.66
N ARG A 61 -0.32 1.91 -13.99
CA ARG A 61 -0.14 3.29 -14.45
C ARG A 61 0.63 4.14 -13.44
N ILE A 62 0.23 4.12 -12.17
CA ILE A 62 0.89 4.89 -11.11
C ILE A 62 2.37 4.50 -10.98
N VAL A 63 2.67 3.19 -10.94
CA VAL A 63 4.05 2.70 -10.83
C VAL A 63 4.88 3.14 -12.02
N CYS A 64 4.36 2.98 -13.24
CA CYS A 64 5.05 3.37 -14.46
C CYS A 64 5.41 4.87 -14.44
N VAL A 65 4.46 5.73 -14.09
CA VAL A 65 4.70 7.19 -13.98
C VAL A 65 5.71 7.51 -12.88
N ARG A 66 5.64 6.86 -11.71
CA ARG A 66 6.61 7.08 -10.61
C ARG A 66 8.03 6.72 -11.02
N MET A 67 8.21 5.60 -11.73
CA MET A 67 9.52 5.19 -12.24
C MET A 67 10.10 6.24 -13.19
N VAL A 68 9.30 6.71 -14.15
CA VAL A 68 9.74 7.73 -15.11
C VAL A 68 10.03 9.05 -14.41
N MET A 69 9.14 9.54 -13.54
CA MET A 69 9.36 10.80 -12.82
C MET A 69 10.62 10.77 -11.94
N ARG A 70 10.91 9.64 -11.27
CA ARG A 70 12.15 9.46 -10.51
C ARG A 70 13.39 9.51 -11.39
N CYS A 71 13.32 8.92 -12.59
CA CYS A 71 14.40 9.00 -13.57
C CYS A 71 14.60 10.43 -14.09
N LEU A 72 13.52 11.13 -14.42
CA LEU A 72 13.58 12.47 -15.03
C LEU A 72 13.92 13.59 -14.04
N THR A 73 13.66 13.40 -12.75
CA THR A 73 14.03 14.40 -11.71
C THR A 73 15.50 14.33 -11.29
N ASN A 74 16.22 13.25 -11.62
CA ASN A 74 17.67 13.15 -11.46
C ASN A 74 18.30 12.34 -12.60
N PRO A 75 18.33 12.90 -13.83
CA PRO A 75 18.80 12.16 -15.01
C PRO A 75 20.30 11.84 -14.92
N ASP A 76 21.09 12.72 -14.32
CA ASP A 76 22.55 12.56 -14.21
C ASP A 76 22.97 11.61 -13.08
N GLN A 77 22.01 11.12 -12.28
CA GLN A 77 22.25 10.34 -11.06
C GLN A 77 23.33 10.98 -10.16
N VAL A 78 23.33 12.31 -10.07
CA VAL A 78 24.33 13.03 -9.29
C VAL A 78 23.90 13.01 -7.81
N ARG A 79 24.84 12.65 -6.92
CA ARG A 79 24.60 12.56 -5.48
C ARG A 79 24.51 13.93 -4.80
N SER A 80 25.31 14.87 -5.25
CA SER A 80 25.34 16.23 -4.74
C SER A 80 25.91 17.14 -5.82
N ARG A 81 25.21 18.23 -6.12
CA ARG A 81 25.74 19.30 -6.97
C ARG A 81 26.07 20.48 -6.07
N ALA A 82 27.34 20.82 -6.01
CA ALA A 82 27.79 22.08 -5.44
C ALA A 82 27.69 23.11 -6.56
N GLU A 83 26.76 24.06 -6.43
CA GLU A 83 26.65 25.17 -7.35
C GLU A 83 27.22 26.41 -6.64
N THR A 84 28.32 26.91 -7.20
CA THR A 84 29.01 28.11 -6.72
C THR A 84 28.79 29.20 -7.74
N ASP A 85 27.96 30.19 -7.41
CA ASP A 85 27.79 31.39 -8.23
C ASP A 85 28.23 32.62 -7.42
N GLY A 86 29.48 33.02 -7.60
CA GLY A 86 30.09 34.13 -6.87
C GLY A 86 30.16 33.88 -5.34
N PRO A 87 29.80 34.86 -4.49
CA PRO A 87 29.88 34.72 -3.02
C PRO A 87 28.81 33.79 -2.42
N TYR A 88 27.88 33.28 -3.23
CA TYR A 88 26.83 32.37 -2.79
C TYR A 88 27.18 30.93 -3.22
N SER A 89 27.26 30.04 -2.23
CA SER A 89 27.38 28.61 -2.45
C SER A 89 26.10 27.90 -1.97
N GLY A 90 25.47 27.16 -2.87
CA GLY A 90 24.34 26.29 -2.58
C GLY A 90 24.76 24.84 -2.74
N THR A 91 24.42 23.97 -1.77
CA THR A 91 24.59 22.53 -1.92
C THR A 91 23.23 21.88 -2.11
N LEU A 92 22.99 21.31 -3.29
CA LEU A 92 21.82 20.49 -3.55
C LEU A 92 22.22 19.02 -3.38
N THR A 93 21.73 18.39 -2.30
CA THR A 93 22.00 16.97 -2.01
C THR A 93 20.80 16.15 -2.45
N TYR A 94 21.01 15.24 -3.40
CA TYR A 94 19.98 14.28 -3.81
C TYR A 94 20.02 13.06 -2.88
N ALA A 95 18.85 12.54 -2.50
CA ALA A 95 18.75 11.38 -1.62
C ALA A 95 19.41 10.13 -2.24
N THR A 96 20.11 9.35 -1.40
CA THR A 96 20.95 8.20 -1.79
C THR A 96 20.24 7.07 -2.53
N GLU A 97 18.90 7.02 -2.50
CA GLU A 97 18.09 6.02 -3.21
C GLU A 97 18.16 6.16 -4.75
N THR A 98 18.63 7.31 -5.25
CA THR A 98 18.55 7.68 -6.67
C THR A 98 19.73 7.18 -7.53
N LEU A 99 20.79 6.65 -6.92
CA LEU A 99 22.11 6.48 -7.55
C LEU A 99 22.32 5.17 -8.32
N ALA A 100 21.39 4.21 -8.21
CA ALA A 100 21.45 2.96 -8.95
C ALA A 100 20.02 2.53 -9.29
N GLY A 101 19.60 2.70 -10.54
CA GLY A 101 18.28 2.28 -10.99
C GLY A 101 17.17 3.32 -10.81
N ALA A 102 17.40 4.57 -11.22
CA ALA A 102 16.34 5.58 -11.23
C ALA A 102 15.11 5.10 -12.03
N LEU A 103 15.35 4.35 -13.10
CA LEU A 103 14.37 3.52 -13.80
C LEU A 103 14.43 2.06 -13.32
N ALA A 104 13.94 1.80 -12.11
CA ALA A 104 13.81 0.46 -11.56
C ALA A 104 12.53 0.31 -10.75
N VAL A 105 12.05 -0.93 -10.66
CA VAL A 105 10.90 -1.32 -9.84
C VAL A 105 11.38 -1.44 -8.39
N THR A 106 10.88 -0.58 -7.49
CA THR A 106 11.20 -0.66 -6.07
C THR A 106 10.33 -1.66 -5.32
N ASP A 107 10.67 -1.97 -4.08
CA ASP A 107 9.87 -2.88 -3.25
C ASP A 107 8.47 -2.31 -2.95
N ASP A 108 8.33 -0.99 -2.82
CA ASP A 108 7.03 -0.33 -2.69
C ASP A 108 6.18 -0.46 -3.95
N ASP A 109 6.81 -0.30 -5.12
CA ASP A 109 6.15 -0.48 -6.41
C ASP A 109 5.69 -1.95 -6.57
N ARG A 110 6.52 -2.92 -6.18
CA ARG A 110 6.14 -4.35 -6.13
C ARG A 110 4.98 -4.61 -5.18
N ALA A 111 5.00 -4.01 -3.99
CA ALA A 111 3.93 -4.15 -3.00
C ALA A 111 2.61 -3.58 -3.51
N LEU A 112 2.66 -2.52 -4.31
CA LEU A 112 1.48 -1.94 -4.95
C LEU A 112 0.92 -2.83 -6.07
N LEU A 113 1.79 -3.41 -6.92
CA LEU A 113 1.40 -4.29 -8.03
C LEU A 113 0.95 -5.68 -7.56
N SER A 114 1.50 -6.15 -6.43
CA SER A 114 1.16 -7.43 -5.83
C SER A 114 0.86 -7.22 -4.35
N PRO A 115 -0.30 -6.62 -4.02
CA PRO A 115 -0.69 -6.48 -2.62
C PRO A 115 -0.74 -7.88 -2.03
N ARG A 116 0.13 -8.15 -1.06
CA ARG A 116 0.04 -9.35 -0.25
C ARG A 116 -1.40 -9.41 0.25
N LYS A 117 -2.15 -10.47 -0.08
CA LYS A 117 -3.41 -10.78 0.57
C LYS A 117 -3.10 -10.71 2.06
N ARG A 118 -3.53 -9.63 2.73
CA ARG A 118 -3.38 -9.54 4.19
C ARG A 118 -4.05 -10.80 4.69
N GLY A 119 -3.26 -11.68 5.30
CA GLY A 119 -3.77 -12.86 5.96
C GLY A 119 -4.96 -12.39 6.79
N ARG A 120 -6.09 -13.07 6.63
CA ARG A 120 -7.30 -12.87 7.43
C ARG A 120 -6.83 -12.57 8.85
N VAL A 121 -7.11 -11.37 9.36
CA VAL A 121 -6.95 -11.11 10.78
C VAL A 121 -7.90 -12.10 11.43
N SER A 122 -7.36 -13.22 11.92
CA SER A 122 -8.04 -14.02 12.91
C SER A 122 -8.12 -13.08 14.10
N SER A 123 -9.29 -12.48 14.27
CA SER A 123 -9.62 -11.86 15.54
C SER A 123 -9.57 -12.96 16.59
N ILE A 124 -8.39 -13.17 17.18
CA ILE A 124 -8.32 -13.65 18.55
C ILE A 124 -8.97 -12.54 19.34
N LEU A 125 -10.28 -12.69 19.57
CA LEU A 125 -11.02 -11.91 20.53
C LEU A 125 -10.25 -11.97 21.85
N PRO A 126 -9.83 -10.84 22.45
CA PRO A 126 -9.31 -10.84 23.82
C PRO A 126 -10.44 -10.78 24.86
N TYR A 127 -11.70 -11.04 24.47
CA TYR A 127 -12.80 -11.07 25.42
C TYR A 127 -12.95 -12.46 25.99
N PRO A 128 -12.82 -12.65 27.33
CA PRO A 128 -13.15 -13.92 27.95
C PRO A 128 -14.61 -14.25 27.66
N VAL A 129 -14.89 -15.53 27.46
CA VAL A 129 -16.25 -16.06 27.36
C VAL A 129 -17.06 -15.48 28.52
N ASN A 130 -18.17 -14.82 28.18
CA ASN A 130 -19.06 -14.22 29.14
C ASN A 130 -19.75 -15.35 29.91
N THR A 131 -19.12 -15.88 30.96
CA THR A 131 -19.82 -16.64 31.99
C THR A 131 -20.62 -15.62 32.79
N TRP A 132 -21.83 -15.34 32.31
CA TRP A 132 -22.87 -14.81 33.18
C TRP A 132 -22.91 -15.70 34.43
N PRO A 133 -22.88 -15.14 35.65
CA PRO A 133 -23.08 -15.95 36.84
C PRO A 133 -24.50 -16.50 36.75
N ASP A 134 -24.62 -17.83 36.88
CA ASP A 134 -25.89 -18.49 37.07
C ASP A 134 -26.70 -17.70 38.09
N THR A 135 -27.91 -17.34 37.70
CA THR A 135 -28.94 -16.85 38.59
C THR A 135 -29.00 -17.75 39.82
N GLU A 136 -28.62 -17.21 40.97
CA GLU A 136 -28.88 -17.83 42.27
C GLU A 136 -30.36 -18.17 42.35
N THR A 137 -30.67 -19.44 42.20
CA THR A 137 -31.93 -20.00 42.68
C THR A 137 -31.74 -20.15 44.19
N PRO A 138 -32.55 -19.52 45.05
CA PRO A 138 -32.43 -19.76 46.48
C PRO A 138 -32.77 -21.23 46.72
N ARG A 139 -31.78 -22.02 47.17
CA ARG A 139 -32.03 -23.37 47.68
C ARG A 139 -32.89 -23.23 48.93
N LEU A 140 -34.17 -23.54 48.82
CA LEU A 140 -35.01 -23.80 49.97
C LEU A 140 -34.49 -25.07 50.66
N ASP A 141 -33.93 -24.93 51.86
CA ASP A 141 -33.56 -26.03 52.73
C ASP A 141 -34.82 -26.85 53.11
N PRO A 142 -34.85 -28.18 52.94
CA PRO A 142 -36.06 -28.97 53.16
C PRO A 142 -36.34 -29.28 54.64
N LYS A 143 -35.95 -28.41 55.59
CA LYS A 143 -36.10 -28.71 57.03
C LYS A 143 -36.64 -27.61 57.93
N GLN A 144 -37.01 -26.43 57.45
CA GLN A 144 -37.68 -25.45 58.31
C GLN A 144 -38.73 -24.62 57.59
N VAL A 145 -39.96 -25.12 57.53
CA VAL A 145 -41.13 -24.27 57.79
C VAL A 145 -42.11 -25.05 58.66
N VAL A 146 -42.27 -24.50 59.86
CA VAL A 146 -43.19 -24.88 60.91
C VAL A 146 -44.63 -24.70 60.45
N ASN A 147 -45.47 -25.66 60.85
CA ASN A 147 -46.93 -25.62 60.83
C ASN A 147 -47.51 -24.22 61.09
N TYR A 148 -48.31 -23.72 60.14
CA TYR A 148 -49.44 -22.86 60.45
C TYR A 148 -50.72 -23.65 60.15
N GLY A 149 -51.43 -24.00 61.22
CA GLY A 149 -52.71 -24.67 61.16
C GLY A 149 -53.88 -23.72 60.92
N GLY A 150 -55.02 -24.34 60.61
CA GLY A 150 -56.36 -23.74 60.55
C GLY A 150 -56.82 -23.55 59.10
N GLY A 151 -57.89 -24.15 58.59
CA GLY A 151 -58.95 -24.98 59.16
C GLY A 151 -60.22 -24.80 58.31
N HIS A 152 -60.98 -25.89 58.17
CA HIS A 152 -62.43 -25.98 57.88
C HIS A 152 -62.98 -25.99 56.44
N GLY A 153 -63.89 -26.97 56.24
CA GLY A 153 -64.84 -27.19 55.13
C GLY A 153 -64.51 -28.49 54.39
N ASP A 154 -65.23 -29.61 54.51
CA ASP A 154 -66.52 -29.99 55.11
C ASP A 154 -66.45 -31.45 55.60
#